data_AF-A0A3C0I6B8-F1
#
_entry.id   AF-A0A3C0I6B8-F1
#
_cell.length_a   1.000
_cell.length_b   1.000
_cell.length_c   1.000
_cell.angle_alpha   90.00
_cell.angle_beta   90.00
_cell.angle_gamma   90.00
#
_symmetry.space_group_name_H-M   'P 1'
#
loop_
_entity.id
_entity.type
_entity.pdbx_description
1 polymer ?
#
loop_
_entity_poly.entity_id
_entity_poly.type
_entity_poly.pdbx_seq_one_letter_code
_entity_poly.pdbx_strand_id
1 'polypeptide(L)'
;MPNSYQSWGRFPTVSQLDYPIRWRNNPLPLPKSPETILPFGLGRSYGDVCLNDGGVILTTRSLNRFIHFDSNSGVLRCEAGVSLAEILELCVPHGWFLPTTPGTKFVTVGGAIANDVHGKNHHCAGTFGRHLLQFELLR
;
A
#
# COMPACT_ATOMS: atom_id res chain seq x y z
N MET A 1 -10.68 20.80 -9.16
CA MET A 1 -9.82 19.80 -9.85
C MET A 1 -10.60 18.49 -9.88
N PRO A 2 -10.61 17.71 -10.98
CA PRO A 2 -11.24 16.38 -10.94
C PRO A 2 -10.56 15.56 -9.83
N ASN A 3 -11.37 14.80 -9.08
CA ASN A 3 -10.92 14.07 -7.91
C ASN A 3 -9.88 13.01 -8.36
N SER A 4 -8.58 13.28 -8.14
CA SER A 4 -7.49 12.50 -8.74
C SER A 4 -7.29 11.13 -8.09
N TYR A 5 -7.89 10.93 -6.92
CA TYR A 5 -7.82 9.69 -6.14
C TYR A 5 -9.20 9.04 -6.11
N GLN A 6 -9.35 7.97 -6.88
CA GLN A 6 -10.58 7.20 -7.03
C GLN A 6 -10.29 5.72 -6.76
N SER A 7 -11.35 4.97 -6.43
CA SER A 7 -11.31 3.52 -6.50
C SER A 7 -11.13 3.05 -7.94
N TRP A 8 -10.67 1.82 -8.12
CA TRP A 8 -10.50 1.25 -9.45
C TRP A 8 -11.82 1.12 -10.20
N GLY A 9 -12.92 0.86 -9.48
CA GLY A 9 -14.27 0.77 -10.03
C GLY A 9 -14.89 2.12 -10.40
N ARG A 10 -14.24 3.26 -10.06
CA ARG A 10 -14.76 4.62 -10.27
C ARG A 10 -16.15 4.84 -9.64
N PHE A 11 -16.44 4.11 -8.56
CA PHE A 11 -17.68 4.19 -7.81
C PHE A 11 -17.41 3.83 -6.33
N PRO A 12 -18.08 4.49 -5.37
CA PRO A 12 -18.85 5.73 -5.52
C PRO A 12 -17.96 6.92 -5.87
N THR A 13 -18.57 8.01 -6.32
CA THR A 13 -17.86 9.30 -6.39
C THR A 13 -17.99 9.99 -5.04
N VAL A 14 -16.87 10.38 -4.44
CA VAL A 14 -16.80 11.03 -3.12
C VAL A 14 -16.12 12.39 -3.22
N SER A 15 -16.23 13.20 -2.18
CA SER A 15 -15.46 14.43 -2.00
C SER A 15 -14.52 14.28 -0.81
N GLN A 16 -13.21 14.34 -1.02
CA GLN A 16 -12.21 14.13 0.02
C GLN A 16 -11.01 15.05 -0.21
N LEU A 17 -10.34 15.44 0.87
CA LEU A 17 -9.08 16.19 0.81
C LEU A 17 -7.91 15.22 0.68
N ASP A 18 -6.88 15.57 -0.08
CA ASP A 18 -5.65 14.77 -0.14
C ASP A 18 -4.47 15.45 0.56
N TYR A 19 -3.70 14.65 1.30
CA TYR A 19 -2.49 15.10 1.96
C TYR A 19 -1.32 14.13 1.70
N PRO A 20 -0.24 14.57 1.03
CA PRO A 20 0.89 13.70 0.72
C PRO A 20 1.80 13.46 1.91
N ILE A 21 2.00 12.19 2.24
CA ILE A 21 3.02 11.77 3.21
C ILE A 21 4.30 11.42 2.44
N ARG A 22 5.30 12.29 2.54
CA ARG A 22 6.59 12.15 1.83
C ARG A 22 7.71 11.56 2.67
N TRP A 23 7.57 11.65 3.99
CA TRP A 23 8.58 11.18 4.93
C TRP A 23 7.88 10.45 6.07
N ARG A 24 8.39 9.28 6.42
CA ARG A 24 7.81 8.43 7.48
C ARG A 24 7.81 9.08 8.87
N ASN A 25 8.66 10.08 9.09
CA ASN A 25 8.77 10.82 10.36
C ASN A 25 7.98 12.13 10.35
N ASN A 26 7.28 12.46 9.26
CA ASN A 26 6.43 13.65 9.26
C ASN A 26 5.24 13.42 10.21
N PRO A 27 4.86 14.43 11.02
CA PRO A 27 3.67 14.32 11.83
C PRO A 27 2.45 14.10 10.93
N LEU A 28 1.50 13.29 11.41
CA LEU A 28 0.22 13.16 10.72
C LEU A 28 -0.48 14.53 10.71
N PRO A 29 -1.08 14.93 9.59
CA PRO A 29 -2.00 16.06 9.58
C PRO A 29 -3.25 15.64 10.37
N LEU A 30 -3.23 15.82 11.69
CA LEU A 30 -4.40 15.54 12.51
C LEU A 30 -5.41 16.69 12.29
N PRO A 31 -6.57 16.42 11.67
CA PRO A 31 -7.57 17.44 11.44
C PRO A 31 -8.16 17.92 12.76
N LYS A 32 -8.51 19.21 12.83
CA LYS A 32 -8.95 19.85 14.08
C LYS A 32 -10.37 19.47 14.52
N SER A 33 -11.26 19.06 13.60
CA SER A 33 -12.62 18.50 13.81
C SER A 33 -13.50 18.78 12.57
N PRO A 34 -14.45 17.89 12.20
CA PRO A 34 -14.39 16.44 12.19
C PRO A 34 -13.89 15.96 10.82
N GLU A 35 -12.72 15.34 10.75
CA GLU A 35 -12.30 14.62 9.54
C GLU A 35 -11.62 13.31 9.96
N THR A 36 -12.05 12.20 9.37
CA THR A 36 -11.35 10.91 9.44
C THR A 36 -10.12 10.97 8.54
N ILE A 37 -9.12 10.12 8.81
CA ILE A 37 -7.93 9.96 7.96
C ILE A 37 -7.87 8.54 7.41
N LEU A 38 -7.54 8.40 6.12
CA LEU A 38 -7.41 7.09 5.46
C LEU A 38 -6.18 7.05 4.56
N PRO A 39 -5.23 6.11 4.73
CA PRO A 39 -4.13 5.93 3.80
C PRO A 39 -4.60 5.52 2.40
N PHE A 40 -4.10 6.19 1.37
CA PHE A 40 -4.32 5.88 -0.03
C PHE A 40 -3.03 5.37 -0.68
N GLY A 41 -3.08 4.16 -1.25
CA GLY A 41 -2.01 3.53 -2.00
C GLY A 41 -2.09 3.83 -3.50
N LEU A 42 -2.24 2.79 -4.33
CA LEU A 42 -2.35 2.90 -5.80
C LEU A 42 -3.80 2.81 -6.33
N GLY A 43 -4.80 2.88 -5.46
CA GLY A 43 -6.21 2.90 -5.86
C GLY A 43 -6.68 1.67 -6.64
N ARG A 44 -6.20 0.46 -6.26
CA ARG A 44 -6.56 -0.80 -6.94
C ARG A 44 -7.70 -1.57 -6.32
N SER A 45 -8.18 -1.18 -5.14
CA SER A 45 -9.43 -1.69 -4.61
C SER A 45 -10.58 -1.20 -5.51
N TYR A 46 -11.50 -2.11 -5.84
CA TYR A 46 -12.61 -1.79 -6.75
C TYR A 46 -13.67 -0.92 -6.08
N GLY A 47 -13.97 -1.20 -4.81
CA GLY A 47 -14.95 -0.47 -4.02
C GLY A 47 -14.36 0.71 -3.23
N ASP A 48 -15.09 1.12 -2.20
CA ASP A 48 -14.89 2.33 -1.40
C ASP A 48 -13.88 2.21 -0.26
N VAL A 49 -13.29 1.03 -0.01
CA VAL A 49 -12.33 0.82 1.10
C VAL A 49 -11.10 1.73 1.05
N CYS A 50 -10.81 2.38 -0.09
CA CYS A 50 -9.74 3.37 -0.25
C CYS A 50 -10.25 4.82 -0.34
N LEU A 51 -11.53 5.05 -0.10
CA LEU A 51 -12.20 6.35 -0.17
C LEU A 51 -12.61 6.81 1.23
N ASN A 52 -12.64 8.12 1.43
CA ASN A 52 -12.94 8.73 2.72
C ASN A 52 -13.79 9.99 2.52
N ASP A 53 -15.07 9.80 2.19
CA ASP A 53 -15.99 10.89 1.88
C ASP A 53 -16.12 11.89 3.04
N GLY A 54 -15.97 13.17 2.74
CA GLY A 54 -15.92 14.26 3.72
C GLY A 54 -14.65 14.28 4.59
N GLY A 55 -13.71 13.35 4.40
CA GLY A 55 -12.49 13.23 5.18
C GLY A 55 -11.21 13.52 4.41
N VAL A 56 -10.08 13.11 4.99
CA VAL A 56 -8.74 13.25 4.41
C VAL A 56 -8.20 11.90 3.97
N ILE A 57 -7.67 11.81 2.76
CA ILE A 57 -6.82 10.71 2.34
C ILE A 57 -5.34 11.07 2.46
N LEU A 58 -4.56 10.17 3.05
CA LEU A 58 -3.11 10.31 3.17
C LEU A 58 -2.46 9.60 1.99
N THR A 59 -1.93 10.33 1.02
CA THR A 59 -1.33 9.70 -0.17
C THR A 59 0.08 9.21 0.18
N THR A 60 0.24 7.89 0.20
CA THR A 60 1.44 7.22 0.76
C THR A 60 2.42 6.76 -0.32
N ARG A 61 2.11 6.96 -1.61
CA ARG A 61 2.97 6.53 -2.73
C ARG A 61 4.39 7.10 -2.67
N SER A 62 4.57 8.27 -2.06
CA SER A 62 5.89 8.91 -1.88
C SER A 62 6.76 8.24 -0.80
N LEU A 63 6.20 7.36 0.03
CA LEU A 63 6.93 6.51 0.96
C LEU A 63 7.41 5.24 0.24
N ASN A 64 8.31 5.37 -0.72
CA ASN A 64 8.72 4.29 -1.62
C ASN A 64 10.19 3.88 -1.54
N ARG A 65 10.81 4.00 -0.37
CA ARG A 65 12.21 3.61 -0.19
C ARG A 65 12.34 2.13 0.17
N PHE A 66 13.30 1.48 -0.46
CA PHE A 66 13.89 0.25 0.06
C PHE A 66 14.83 0.60 1.22
N ILE A 67 14.60 -0.01 2.38
CA ILE A 67 15.39 0.25 3.59
C ILE A 67 16.52 -0.79 3.69
N HIS A 68 16.22 -2.05 3.40
CA HIS A 68 17.18 -3.15 3.42
C HIS A 68 16.66 -4.34 2.63
N PHE A 69 17.52 -5.01 1.87
CA PHE A 69 17.23 -6.30 1.23
C PHE A 69 18.41 -7.24 1.46
N ASP A 70 18.16 -8.36 2.14
CA ASP A 70 19.15 -9.44 2.29
C ASP A 70 18.93 -10.48 1.20
N SER A 71 19.82 -10.52 0.21
CA SER A 71 19.73 -11.48 -0.90
C SER A 71 20.07 -12.92 -0.49
N ASN A 72 20.64 -13.15 0.69
CA ASN A 72 20.90 -14.52 1.18
C ASN A 72 19.66 -15.13 1.82
N SER A 73 18.86 -14.33 2.54
CA SER A 73 17.66 -14.79 3.25
C SER A 73 16.33 -14.44 2.56
N GLY A 74 16.34 -13.50 1.61
CA GLY A 74 15.15 -13.02 0.92
C GLY A 74 14.33 -12.01 1.71
N VAL A 75 14.84 -11.55 2.85
CA VAL A 75 14.11 -10.61 3.71
C VAL A 75 14.24 -9.19 3.20
N LEU A 76 13.09 -8.57 2.91
CA LEU A 76 12.96 -7.19 2.45
C LEU A 76 12.33 -6.31 3.53
N ARG A 77 12.97 -5.19 3.85
CA ARG A 77 12.39 -4.05 4.59
C ARG A 77 12.23 -2.87 3.64
N CYS A 78 11.03 -2.33 3.55
CA CYS A 78 10.71 -1.19 2.70
C CYS A 78 9.61 -0.32 3.31
N GLU A 79 9.44 0.87 2.76
CA GLU A 79 8.32 1.75 3.10
C GLU A 79 7.00 1.28 2.44
N ALA A 80 5.86 1.58 3.07
CA ALA A 80 4.55 1.07 2.68
C ALA A 80 4.06 1.51 1.28
N GLY A 81 4.63 2.57 0.71
CA GLY A 81 4.31 3.09 -0.62
C GLY A 81 5.08 2.40 -1.75
N VAL A 82 6.07 1.55 -1.45
CA VAL A 82 6.72 0.68 -2.44
C VAL A 82 5.67 -0.21 -3.10
N SER A 83 5.73 -0.35 -4.42
CA SER A 83 4.86 -1.23 -5.19
C SER A 83 5.43 -2.65 -5.34
N LEU A 84 4.55 -3.63 -5.54
CA LEU A 84 5.00 -4.99 -5.84
C LEU A 84 5.78 -5.05 -7.16
N ALA A 85 5.50 -4.16 -8.11
CA ALA A 85 6.29 -4.01 -9.33
C ALA A 85 7.75 -3.63 -9.02
N GLU A 86 7.97 -2.61 -8.20
CA GLU A 86 9.31 -2.19 -7.77
C GLU A 86 10.01 -3.30 -6.98
N ILE A 87 9.30 -4.06 -6.14
CA ILE A 87 9.88 -5.20 -5.42
C ILE A 87 10.36 -6.27 -6.40
N LEU A 88 9.55 -6.64 -7.39
CA LEU A 88 9.91 -7.65 -8.38
C LEU A 88 11.12 -7.20 -9.21
N GLU A 89 11.18 -5.92 -9.58
CA GLU A 89 12.35 -5.34 -10.26
C GLU A 89 13.62 -5.44 -9.41
N LEU A 90 13.51 -5.25 -8.09
CA LEU A 90 14.62 -5.40 -7.16
C LEU A 90 15.03 -6.85 -6.95
N CYS A 91 14.10 -7.77 -6.64
CA CYS A 91 14.45 -9.07 -6.06
C CYS A 91 14.62 -10.21 -7.08
N VAL A 92 13.95 -10.12 -8.24
CA VAL A 92 14.04 -11.15 -9.30
C VAL A 92 15.47 -11.35 -9.82
N PRO A 93 16.29 -10.31 -10.07
CA PRO A 93 17.69 -10.48 -10.46
C PRO A 93 18.54 -11.25 -9.43
N HIS A 94 18.10 -11.30 -8.17
CA HIS A 94 18.79 -12.02 -7.08
C HIS A 94 18.19 -13.41 -6.83
N GLY A 95 17.32 -13.92 -7.70
CA GLY A 95 16.70 -15.25 -7.57
C GLY A 95 15.53 -15.31 -6.58
N TRP A 96 15.04 -14.16 -6.11
CA TRP A 96 13.90 -14.09 -5.18
C TRP A 96 12.61 -13.69 -5.91
N PHE A 97 11.48 -14.10 -5.35
CA PHE A 97 10.15 -13.74 -5.83
C PHE A 97 9.21 -13.46 -4.66
N LEU A 98 8.17 -12.66 -4.90
CA LEU A 98 7.13 -12.44 -3.89
C LEU A 98 6.39 -13.76 -3.58
N PRO A 99 6.19 -14.12 -2.31
CA PRO A 99 5.64 -15.42 -1.95
C PRO A 99 4.18 -15.62 -2.40
N THR A 100 3.43 -14.53 -2.55
CA THR A 100 2.08 -14.51 -3.13
C THR A 100 1.88 -13.19 -3.88
N THR A 101 1.20 -13.23 -5.03
CA THR A 101 0.97 -12.06 -5.88
C THR A 101 -0.49 -11.98 -6.32
N PRO A 102 -1.16 -10.82 -6.18
CA PRO A 102 -2.49 -10.61 -6.73
C PRO A 102 -2.44 -10.56 -8.27
N GLY A 103 -3.61 -10.49 -8.91
CA GLY A 103 -3.72 -10.45 -10.38
C GLY A 103 -3.04 -9.25 -11.07
N THR A 104 -2.56 -8.26 -10.31
CA THR A 104 -1.81 -7.11 -10.82
C THR A 104 -0.68 -6.73 -9.87
N LYS A 105 0.51 -6.41 -10.41
CA LYS A 105 1.65 -5.92 -9.62
C LYS A 105 1.55 -4.42 -9.24
N PHE A 106 0.57 -3.70 -9.77
CA PHE A 106 0.40 -2.25 -9.55
C PHE A 106 -0.33 -1.92 -8.24
N VAL A 107 0.06 -2.58 -7.15
CA VAL A 107 -0.42 -2.37 -5.77
C VAL A 107 0.76 -2.01 -4.86
N THR A 108 0.53 -1.23 -3.81
CA THR A 108 1.57 -0.92 -2.81
C THR A 108 1.66 -2.01 -1.75
N VAL A 109 2.80 -2.10 -1.07
CA VAL A 109 2.99 -2.98 0.11
C VAL A 109 1.94 -2.68 1.17
N GLY A 110 1.72 -1.42 1.51
CA GLY A 110 0.70 -1.03 2.49
C GLY A 110 -0.71 -1.46 2.07
N GLY A 111 -1.05 -1.33 0.78
CA GLY A 111 -2.34 -1.81 0.26
C GLY A 111 -2.46 -3.33 0.27
N ALA A 112 -1.36 -4.04 -0.02
CA ALA A 112 -1.29 -5.50 0.01
C ALA A 112 -1.51 -6.04 1.43
N ILE A 113 -0.89 -5.39 2.42
CA ILE A 113 -1.06 -5.70 3.85
C ILE A 113 -2.48 -5.39 4.31
N ALA A 114 -3.00 -4.19 4.01
CA ALA A 114 -4.32 -3.74 4.50
C ALA A 114 -5.49 -4.58 3.98
N ASN A 115 -5.37 -5.16 2.79
CA ASN A 115 -6.39 -6.04 2.20
C ASN A 115 -6.06 -7.53 2.33
N ASP A 116 -4.97 -7.87 3.02
CA ASP A 116 -4.39 -9.21 3.12
C ASP A 116 -4.45 -10.00 1.80
N VAL A 117 -3.90 -9.40 0.74
CA VAL A 117 -4.12 -9.88 -0.64
C VAL A 117 -3.60 -11.29 -0.86
N HIS A 118 -4.21 -12.03 -1.79
CA HIS A 118 -3.79 -13.38 -2.13
C HIS A 118 -3.63 -13.58 -3.65
N GLY A 119 -2.92 -14.66 -4.02
CA GLY A 119 -2.68 -15.06 -5.39
C GLY A 119 -3.28 -16.41 -5.76
N LYS A 120 -3.01 -16.87 -6.98
CA LYS A 120 -3.42 -18.21 -7.48
C LYS A 120 -2.88 -19.35 -6.61
N ASN A 121 -1.75 -19.13 -5.93
CA ASN A 121 -1.09 -20.10 -5.07
C ASN A 121 -1.59 -20.07 -3.61
N HIS A 122 -2.69 -19.37 -3.29
CA HIS A 122 -3.21 -19.24 -1.92
C HIS A 122 -3.37 -20.58 -1.20
N HIS A 123 -3.81 -21.63 -1.90
CA HIS A 123 -3.97 -22.98 -1.35
C HIS A 123 -2.68 -23.60 -0.78
N CYS A 124 -1.50 -23.17 -1.26
CA CYS A 124 -0.20 -23.62 -0.77
C CYS A 124 0.51 -22.54 0.07
N ALA A 125 0.51 -21.29 -0.40
CA ALA A 125 1.30 -20.21 0.18
C ALA A 125 0.52 -19.38 1.22
N GLY A 126 -0.80 -19.28 1.12
CA GLY A 126 -1.62 -18.36 1.90
C GLY A 126 -1.68 -16.93 1.34
N THR A 127 -2.06 -16.00 2.21
CA THR A 127 -2.20 -14.56 1.94
C THR A 127 -0.90 -13.79 2.16
N PHE A 128 -0.86 -12.52 1.76
CA PHE A 128 0.33 -11.67 1.87
C PHE A 128 0.78 -11.51 3.33
N GLY A 129 -0.17 -11.37 4.26
CA GLY A 129 0.06 -11.22 5.69
C GLY A 129 0.76 -12.41 6.33
N ARG A 130 0.61 -13.63 5.78
CA ARG A 130 1.32 -14.84 6.25
C ARG A 130 2.85 -14.73 6.12
N HIS A 131 3.32 -13.83 5.26
CA HIS A 131 4.74 -13.64 4.98
C HIS A 131 5.30 -12.34 5.60
N LEU A 132 4.50 -11.60 6.37
CA LEU A 132 4.97 -10.43 7.12
C LEU A 132 5.73 -10.86 8.36
N LEU A 133 7.00 -10.45 8.46
CA LEU A 133 7.80 -10.66 9.66
C LEU A 133 7.52 -9.59 10.72
N GLN A 134 7.36 -8.33 10.28
CA GLN A 134 7.08 -7.18 11.15
C GLN A 134 6.59 -6.00 10.31
N PHE A 135 5.80 -5.11 10.91
CA PHE A 135 5.55 -3.77 10.38
C PHE A 135 5.40 -2.76 11.54
N GLU A 136 5.59 -1.48 11.23
CA GLU A 136 5.37 -0.36 12.14
C GLU A 136 4.03 0.30 11.81
N LEU A 137 3.21 0.56 12.82
CA LEU A 137 1.94 1.27 12.68
C LEU A 137 2.03 2.61 13.39
N LEU A 138 1.79 3.70 12.67
CA LEU A 138 1.74 5.04 13.23
C LEU A 138 0.46 5.20 14.07
N ARG A 139 0.61 5.71 15.29
CA ARG A 139 -0.45 5.90 16.29
C ARG A 139 -0.52 7.35 16.74
#